data_AF-R6DTK5-F1
#
_entry.id   AF-R6DTK5-F1
#
_cell.length_a   1.000
_cell.length_b   1.000
_cell.length_c   1.000
_cell.angle_alpha   90.00
_cell.angle_beta   90.00
_cell.angle_gamma   90.00
#
_symmetry.space_group_name_H-M   'P 1'
#
loop_
_entity.id
_entity.type
_entity.pdbx_description
1 polymer ?
#
loop_
_entity_poly.entity_id
_entity_poly.type
_entity_poly.pdbx_seq_one_letter_code
_entity_poly.pdbx_strand_id
1 'polypeptide(L)'
;MQLYARSSRTPNKNIKVVLKMDEKTAASIETLKKLGYTVKYKFYRSTKKSSAYKAKITKKTKTYINTSGKKGARYYYKARIMVYDKNGKLVAQTELKQCQYACRVR
;
A
#
# COMPACT_ATOMS: atom_id res chain seq x y z
N MET A 1 -0.50 -17.01 0.59
CA MET A 1 0.03 -15.63 0.59
C MET A 1 -0.66 -14.83 1.68
N GLN A 2 0.05 -14.41 2.72
CA GLN A 2 -0.52 -13.58 3.78
C GLN A 2 -0.02 -12.14 3.64
N LEU A 3 -0.90 -11.28 3.14
CA LEU A 3 -0.64 -9.85 2.98
C LEU A 3 -1.37 -9.07 4.07
N TYR A 4 -0.64 -8.20 4.76
CA TYR A 4 -1.19 -7.36 5.80
C TYR A 4 -0.67 -5.94 5.67
N ALA A 5 -1.59 -5.00 5.65
CA ALA A 5 -1.26 -3.58 5.59
C ALA A 5 -1.22 -3.03 7.02
N ARG A 6 -0.16 -2.29 7.38
CA ARG A 6 -0.04 -1.64 8.68
C ARG A 6 0.23 -0.16 8.51
N SER A 7 -0.39 0.64 9.37
CA SER A 7 -0.07 2.05 9.51
C SER A 7 0.67 2.31 10.81
N SER A 8 1.59 3.27 10.81
CA SER A 8 2.25 3.78 12.01
C SER A 8 2.47 5.28 11.90
N ARG A 9 2.68 5.94 13.04
CA ARG A 9 3.03 7.36 13.09
C ARG A 9 4.52 7.54 12.92
N THR A 10 4.95 8.53 12.14
CA THR A 10 6.35 8.93 12.03
C THR A 10 6.70 9.97 13.10
N PRO A 11 7.99 10.21 13.40
CA PRO A 11 8.41 11.31 14.29
C PRO A 11 7.82 12.66 13.89
N ASN A 12 7.78 12.97 12.59
CA ASN A 12 7.21 14.20 12.04
C ASN A 12 5.66 14.24 12.02
N LYS A 13 5.00 13.43 12.85
CA LYS A 13 3.53 13.33 12.97
C LYS A 13 2.77 12.96 11.67
N ASN A 14 3.47 12.43 10.66
CA ASN A 14 2.87 11.88 9.44
C ASN A 14 2.45 10.42 9.64
N ILE A 15 1.64 9.90 8.72
CA ILE A 15 1.25 8.49 8.73
C ILE A 15 2.07 7.71 7.71
N LYS A 16 2.82 6.73 8.18
CA LYS A 16 3.50 5.73 7.36
C LYS A 16 2.58 4.53 7.19
N VAL A 17 2.47 4.04 5.97
CA VAL A 17 1.72 2.85 5.58
C VAL A 17 2.71 1.87 4.96
N VAL A 18 2.71 0.64 5.45
CA VAL A 18 3.59 -0.44 4.99
C VAL A 18 2.74 -1.64 4.63
N LEU A 19 2.92 -2.18 3.43
CA LEU A 19 2.39 -3.48 3.07
C LEU A 19 3.43 -4.54 3.45
N LYS A 20 3.10 -5.33 4.45
CA LYS A 20 3.90 -6.45 4.91
C LYS A 20 3.36 -7.75 4.31
N MET A 21 4.25 -8.70 4.16
CA MET A 21 4.03 -9.98 3.49
C MET A 21 4.83 -11.05 4.22
N ASP A 22 4.38 -12.29 4.12
CA ASP A 22 5.13 -13.47 4.55
C ASP A 22 6.31 -13.75 3.59
N GLU A 23 7.28 -14.53 4.08
CA GLU A 23 8.51 -14.87 3.36
C GLU A 23 8.23 -15.55 2.02
N LYS A 24 7.24 -16.45 1.96
CA LYS A 24 6.84 -17.14 0.72
C LYS A 24 6.34 -16.15 -0.34
N THR A 25 5.55 -15.16 0.08
CA THR A 25 5.07 -14.10 -0.82
C THR A 25 6.21 -13.17 -1.26
N ALA A 26 7.13 -12.85 -0.35
CA ALA A 26 8.32 -12.05 -0.69
C ALA A 26 9.19 -12.75 -1.74
N ALA A 27 9.47 -14.04 -1.56
CA ALA A 27 10.21 -14.86 -2.51
C ALA A 27 9.50 -14.92 -3.87
N SER A 28 8.18 -15.11 -3.88
CA SER A 28 7.37 -15.11 -5.11
C SER A 28 7.48 -13.79 -5.88
N ILE A 29 7.44 -12.65 -5.17
CA ILE A 29 7.61 -11.32 -5.77
C ILE A 29 9.01 -11.12 -6.33
N GLU A 30 10.04 -11.63 -5.67
CA GLU A 30 11.42 -11.59 -6.17
C GLU A 30 11.59 -12.43 -7.44
N THR A 31 11.01 -13.63 -7.47
CA THR A 31 11.00 -14.48 -8.67
C THR A 31 10.31 -13.77 -9.85
N LEU A 32 9.15 -13.14 -9.61
CA LEU A 32 8.47 -12.35 -10.65
C LEU A 32 9.36 -11.23 -11.20
N LYS A 33 10.08 -10.52 -10.34
CA LYS A 33 11.03 -9.48 -10.77
C LYS A 33 12.18 -10.05 -11.58
N LYS A 34 12.74 -11.19 -11.18
CA LYS A 34 13.81 -11.89 -11.92
C LYS A 34 13.35 -12.33 -13.32
N LEU A 35 12.09 -12.74 -13.45
CA LEU A 35 11.45 -13.08 -14.73
C LEU A 35 11.16 -11.86 -15.62
N GLY A 36 11.40 -10.64 -15.13
CA GLY A 36 11.20 -9.39 -15.85
C GLY A 36 9.82 -8.74 -15.65
N TYR A 37 9.02 -9.23 -14.70
CA TYR A 37 7.76 -8.56 -14.33
C TYR A 37 8.03 -7.34 -13.46
N THR A 38 7.25 -6.28 -13.66
CA THR A 38 7.31 -5.10 -12.81
C THR A 38 6.28 -5.20 -11.70
N VAL A 39 6.74 -5.19 -10.45
CA VAL A 39 5.85 -5.19 -9.27
C VAL A 39 5.74 -3.78 -8.70
N LYS A 40 4.51 -3.25 -8.61
CA LYS A 40 4.19 -1.96 -7.99
C LYS A 40 3.18 -2.13 -6.87
N TYR A 41 3.17 -1.17 -5.95
CA TYR A 41 2.31 -1.12 -4.78
C TYR A 41 1.37 0.07 -4.91
N LYS A 42 0.06 -0.18 -4.92
CA LYS A 42 -0.95 0.87 -5.06
C LYS A 42 -1.61 1.13 -3.70
N PHE A 43 -1.55 2.39 -3.27
CA PHE A 43 -2.06 2.84 -1.98
C PHE A 43 -3.32 3.68 -2.16
N TYR A 44 -4.29 3.40 -1.31
CA TYR A 44 -5.60 4.03 -1.29
C TYR A 44 -5.84 4.70 0.06
N ARG A 45 -6.65 5.76 0.05
CA ARG A 45 -7.03 6.50 1.26
C ARG A 45 -8.52 6.82 1.25
N SER A 46 -9.14 6.77 2.42
CA SER A 46 -10.50 7.24 2.68
C SER A 46 -10.57 7.95 4.03
N THR A 47 -11.60 8.79 4.21
CA THR A 47 -12.05 9.29 5.52
C THR A 47 -13.14 8.41 6.12
N LYS A 48 -13.72 7.48 5.34
CA LYS A 48 -14.72 6.50 5.77
C LYS A 48 -14.06 5.12 5.93
N LYS A 49 -14.44 4.37 6.97
CA LYS A 49 -13.82 3.09 7.32
C LYS A 49 -14.02 2.01 6.26
N SER A 50 -15.17 1.98 5.60
CA SER A 50 -15.57 0.84 4.75
C SER A 50 -15.69 1.20 3.27
N SER A 51 -15.76 2.49 2.91
CA SER A 51 -16.09 2.94 1.56
C SER A 51 -15.28 4.16 1.11
N ALA A 52 -15.49 4.59 -0.15
CA ALA A 52 -14.91 5.81 -0.74
C ALA A 52 -13.37 5.84 -0.78
N TYR A 53 -12.73 4.68 -0.89
CA TYR A 53 -11.28 4.59 -1.04
C TYR A 53 -10.84 5.09 -2.41
N LYS A 54 -10.10 6.21 -2.43
CA LYS A 54 -9.51 6.77 -3.65
C LYS A 54 -8.04 6.36 -3.75
N ALA A 55 -7.62 6.01 -4.96
CA ALA A 55 -6.21 5.75 -5.24
C ALA A 55 -5.41 7.05 -5.01
N LYS A 56 -4.34 6.97 -4.24
CA LYS A 56 -3.47 8.13 -3.95
C LYS A 56 -2.16 8.06 -4.71
N ILE A 57 -1.53 6.89 -4.74
CA ILE A 57 -0.22 6.74 -5.38
C ILE A 57 0.05 5.28 -5.72
N THR A 58 0.87 5.08 -6.74
CA THR A 58 1.48 3.79 -7.08
C THR A 58 2.99 3.93 -6.95
N LYS A 59 3.65 3.06 -6.18
CA LYS A 59 5.10 3.10 -5.94
C LYS A 59 5.77 1.77 -6.26
N LYS A 60 7.07 1.78 -6.55
CA LYS A 60 7.89 0.56 -6.63
C LYS A 60 8.22 -0.01 -5.23
N THR A 61 8.03 0.79 -4.18
CA THR A 61 8.30 0.42 -2.78
C THR A 61 7.03 0.04 -2.02
N LYS A 62 7.17 -0.86 -1.05
CA LYS A 62 6.08 -1.32 -0.17
C LYS A 62 5.63 -0.32 0.90
N THR A 63 6.22 0.89 0.89
CA THR A 63 6.03 1.91 1.92
C THR A 63 5.50 3.20 1.30
N TYR A 64 4.50 3.80 1.95
CA TYR A 64 3.96 5.10 1.63
C TYR A 64 3.91 5.97 2.88
N ILE A 65 4.32 7.24 2.77
CA ILE A 65 4.18 8.22 3.86
C ILE A 65 3.18 9.26 3.39
N ASN A 66 2.09 9.41 4.13
CA ASN A 66 1.12 10.46 3.87
C ASN A 66 1.59 11.77 4.50
N THR A 67 2.16 12.64 3.67
CA THR A 67 2.52 14.02 4.01
C THR A 67 1.38 15.01 3.76
N SER A 68 0.30 14.57 3.10
CA SER A 68 -0.81 15.40 2.61
C SER A 68 -2.13 15.21 3.38
N GLY A 69 -3.00 16.21 3.34
CA GLY A 69 -4.34 16.17 3.96
C GLY A 69 -4.43 16.94 5.27
N LYS A 70 -5.65 17.01 5.82
CA LYS A 70 -5.96 17.80 7.01
C LYS A 70 -5.33 17.17 8.26
N LYS A 71 -4.60 17.97 9.06
CA LYS A 71 -4.15 17.58 10.40
C LYS A 71 -5.37 17.38 11.31
N GLY A 72 -5.32 16.45 12.25
CA GLY A 72 -6.46 16.06 13.08
C GLY A 72 -7.45 15.08 12.42
N ALA A 73 -7.38 14.87 11.09
CA ALA A 73 -8.29 13.96 10.41
C ALA A 73 -7.87 12.49 10.55
N ARG A 74 -8.87 11.62 10.78
CA ARG A 74 -8.72 10.17 10.72
C ARG A 74 -8.72 9.71 9.27
N TYR A 75 -7.68 8.96 8.90
CA TYR A 75 -7.58 8.37 7.57
C TYR A 75 -7.52 6.85 7.65
N TYR A 76 -8.21 6.22 6.72
CA TYR A 76 -8.19 4.78 6.50
C TYR A 76 -7.40 4.50 5.24
N TYR A 77 -6.54 3.49 5.30
CA TYR A 77 -5.66 3.12 4.20
C TYR A 77 -5.94 1.69 3.77
N LYS A 78 -5.85 1.49 2.45
CA LYS A 78 -5.89 0.18 1.82
C LYS A 78 -4.71 0.09 0.85
N ALA A 79 -4.12 -1.09 0.70
CA ALA A 79 -3.00 -1.30 -0.21
C ALA A 79 -3.13 -2.64 -0.92
N ARG A 80 -2.61 -2.70 -2.15
CA ARG A 80 -2.51 -3.93 -2.93
C ARG A 80 -1.25 -3.93 -3.80
N ILE A 81 -0.88 -5.11 -4.25
CA ILE A 81 0.22 -5.33 -5.19
C ILE A 81 -0.37 -5.39 -6.60
N MET A 82 0.35 -4.82 -7.54
CA MET A 82 0.05 -4.76 -8.97
C MET A 82 1.26 -5.34 -9.70
N VAL A 83 1.03 -6.37 -10.51
CA VAL A 83 2.07 -7.03 -11.30
C VAL A 83 1.84 -6.71 -12.77
N TYR A 84 2.85 -6.13 -13.40
CA TYR A 84 2.84 -5.76 -14.81
C TYR A 84 3.81 -6.66 -15.57
N ASP A 85 3.46 -7.02 -16.80
CA ASP A 85 4.36 -7.73 -17.70
C ASP A 85 5.49 -6.84 -18.21
N LYS A 86 6.35 -7.41 -19.06
CA LYS A 86 7.49 -6.73 -19.70
C LYS A 86 7.05 -5.58 -20.60
N ASN A 87 5.82 -5.63 -21.13
CA ASN A 87 5.23 -4.61 -22.00
C ASN A 87 4.51 -3.50 -21.20
N GLY A 88 4.48 -3.61 -19.87
CA GLY A 88 3.83 -2.66 -18.99
C GLY A 88 2.32 -2.84 -18.84
N LYS A 89 1.75 -3.94 -19.36
CA LYS A 89 0.33 -4.29 -19.18
C LYS A 89 0.12 -4.96 -17.83
N LEU A 90 -0.96 -4.61 -17.15
CA LEU A 90 -1.33 -5.20 -15.86
C LEU A 90 -1.78 -6.66 -16.07
N VAL A 91 -1.09 -7.61 -15.45
CA VAL A 91 -1.39 -9.05 -15.57
C VAL A 91 -1.97 -9.66 -14.31
N ALA A 92 -1.61 -9.14 -13.13
CA ALA A 92 -2.17 -9.61 -11.87
C ALA A 92 -2.28 -8.50 -10.84
N GLN A 93 -3.25 -8.65 -9.93
CA GLN A 93 -3.41 -7.77 -8.78
C GLN A 93 -3.85 -8.60 -7.56
N THR A 94 -3.36 -8.22 -6.39
CA THR A 94 -3.79 -8.86 -5.14
C THR A 94 -5.07 -8.23 -4.63
N GLU A 95 -5.74 -8.93 -3.73
CA GLU A 95 -6.82 -8.36 -2.93
C GLU A 95 -6.39 -7.07 -2.22
N LEU A 96 -7.37 -6.21 -1.99
CA LEU A 96 -7.18 -4.94 -1.35
C LEU A 96 -7.16 -5.12 0.18
N LYS A 97 -5.99 -5.01 0.80
CA LYS A 97 -5.82 -5.21 2.25
C LYS A 97 -5.93 -3.89 3.01
N GLN A 98 -6.73 -3.90 4.06
CA GLN A 98 -6.97 -2.74 4.92
C GLN A 98 -5.88 -2.62 6.00
N CYS A 99 -5.44 -1.39 6.23
CA CYS A 99 -4.56 -1.06 7.35
C CYS A 99 -5.34 -0.92 8.66
N GLN A 100 -4.63 -1.03 9.78
CA GLN A 100 -5.10 -0.40 11.02
C GLN A 100 -5.33 1.11 10.80
N TYR A 101 -6.22 1.71 11.58
CA TYR A 101 -6.59 3.12 11.43
C TYR A 101 -5.52 4.02 12.04
N ALA A 102 -5.27 5.18 11.43
CA ALA A 102 -4.32 6.15 11.96
C ALA A 102 -4.81 7.59 11.73
N CYS A 103 -4.73 8.42 12.78
CA CYS A 103 -5.03 9.85 12.74
C CYS A 103 -3.74 10.67 12.63
N ARG A 104 -3.73 11.69 11.75
CA ARG A 104 -2.70 12.75 11.86
C ARG A 104 -3.05 13.59 13.08
N VAL A 105 -2.14 13.74 14.04
CA VAL A 105 -2.40 14.56 15.24
C VAL A 105 -2.39 16.04 14.85
N ARG A 106 -3.11 16.87 15.61
CA ARG A 106 -3.13 18.34 15.48
C ARG A 106 -1.74 18.91 15.80
#